data_AF-A0A5E7VU18-F1
#
_entry.id   AF-A0A5E7VU18-F1
#
_cell.length_a   1.000
_cell.length_b   1.000
_cell.length_c   1.000
_cell.angle_alpha   90.00
_cell.angle_beta   90.00
_cell.angle_gamma   90.00
#
_symmetry.space_group_name_H-M   'P 1'
#
loop_
_entity.id
_entity.type
_entity.pdbx_description
1 polymer ?
#
loop_
_entity_poly.entity_id
_entity_poly.type
_entity_poly.pdbx_seq_one_letter_code
_entity_poly.pdbx_strand_id
1 'polypeptide(L)'
;MGLVVVLVQVVNLVGAAKELKKQTRSERIWGPVLNALMVTGAAGFTAAQSLADTALKARSSALVAGLQNHALLHVHTQMGKLHLGLGIPTYLLGFASSFVSLRTQHKNWQQAIRSGSHSAKRAAALATFGAGGMTTVNAYGLGQTLYAGYSVVTATNSAARNAAWAAAGTRLSTVFFRFNLAGALFTVLEFSGTWLFNRYNLSAHDKWMRITPWSRDTEMRGDHSLEDYQSYLAFLIHAPYAQLGPNPYDSWLKNLLFRAKPSDIHLVLPRLTLTDLLPPLGGKSTHRLGIGAHRISMPLHNQGVPQERKDVISDEVASSLRIVKSSPEGLVLCIQYPVDPDSEFTPAKETLELAVCIQKLNDKGEWASRTRVIHLEPRGEGHFAVVVPQLVKENPPMLLVETQFLERADHAE
;
A
#
# COMPACT_ATOMS: atom_id res chain seq x y z
N MET A 1 -23.48 2.98 -33.44
CA MET A 1 -22.06 2.77 -33.77
C MET A 1 -21.15 2.78 -32.55
N GLY A 2 -21.09 3.83 -31.72
CA GLY A 2 -20.19 3.88 -30.54
C GLY A 2 -20.35 2.74 -29.52
N LEU A 3 -21.59 2.32 -29.22
CA LEU A 3 -21.86 1.23 -28.25
C LEU A 3 -21.43 -0.16 -28.78
N VAL A 4 -21.47 -0.35 -30.10
CA VAL A 4 -20.99 -1.57 -30.76
C VAL A 4 -19.46 -1.61 -30.75
N VAL A 5 -18.81 -0.47 -30.98
CA VAL A 5 -17.34 -0.34 -30.89
C VAL A 5 -16.84 -0.65 -29.48
N VAL A 6 -17.52 -0.14 -28.44
CA VAL A 6 -17.18 -0.46 -27.04
C VAL A 6 -17.36 -1.94 -26.73
N LEU A 7 -18.46 -2.57 -27.17
CA LEU A 7 -18.68 -4.01 -26.99
C LEU A 7 -17.62 -4.86 -27.71
N VAL A 8 -17.25 -4.50 -28.94
CA VAL A 8 -16.19 -5.17 -29.69
C VAL A 8 -14.83 -5.00 -28.99
N GLN A 9 -14.53 -3.81 -28.46
CA GLN A 9 -13.30 -3.57 -27.70
C GLN A 9 -13.28 -4.37 -26.39
N VAL A 10 -14.41 -4.51 -25.68
CA VAL A 10 -14.51 -5.36 -24.49
C VAL A 10 -14.29 -6.83 -24.84
N VAL A 11 -14.85 -7.33 -25.96
CA VAL A 11 -14.65 -8.72 -26.40
C VAL A 11 -13.18 -8.98 -26.78
N ASN A 12 -12.56 -8.07 -27.53
CA ASN A 12 -11.14 -8.17 -27.88
C ASN A 12 -10.24 -8.13 -26.64
N LEU A 13 -10.58 -7.29 -25.68
CA LEU A 13 -9.85 -7.16 -24.43
C LEU A 13 -10.00 -8.41 -23.53
N VAL A 14 -11.19 -9.01 -23.48
CA VAL A 14 -11.42 -10.32 -22.82
C VAL A 14 -10.68 -11.45 -23.54
N GLY A 15 -10.59 -11.39 -24.87
CA GLY A 15 -9.78 -12.31 -25.68
C GLY A 15 -8.29 -12.21 -25.35
N ALA A 16 -7.75 -10.99 -25.33
CA ALA A 16 -6.36 -10.72 -24.95
C ALA A 16 -6.07 -11.17 -23.51
N ALA A 17 -7.01 -10.95 -22.58
CA ALA A 17 -6.89 -11.43 -21.20
C ALA A 17 -6.86 -12.97 -21.15
N LYS A 18 -7.76 -13.66 -21.85
CA LYS A 18 -7.77 -15.14 -21.89
C LYS A 18 -6.47 -15.71 -22.46
N GLU A 19 -5.90 -15.08 -23.49
CA GLU A 19 -4.67 -15.55 -24.12
C GLU A 19 -3.44 -15.28 -23.24
N LEU A 20 -3.38 -14.12 -22.58
CA LEU A 20 -2.35 -13.81 -21.59
C LEU A 20 -2.41 -14.76 -20.37
N LYS A 21 -3.59 -15.34 -20.08
CA LYS A 21 -3.81 -16.25 -18.92
C LYS A 21 -3.23 -17.62 -19.18
N LYS A 22 -3.20 -18.01 -20.45
CA LYS A 22 -2.54 -19.24 -20.89
C LYS A 22 -1.03 -19.12 -20.84
N GLN A 23 -0.46 -17.92 -21.03
CA GLN A 23 0.99 -17.73 -21.12
C GLN A 23 1.71 -17.54 -19.77
N THR A 24 1.06 -17.04 -18.72
CA THR A 24 1.76 -16.70 -17.46
C THR A 24 0.97 -17.09 -16.21
N ARG A 25 1.60 -17.89 -15.33
CA ARG A 25 1.02 -18.40 -14.06
C ARG A 25 1.37 -17.55 -12.82
N SER A 26 2.13 -16.46 -12.98
CA SER A 26 2.58 -15.61 -11.87
C SER A 26 1.53 -14.57 -11.49
N GLU A 27 0.99 -14.66 -10.25
CA GLU A 27 0.03 -13.70 -9.69
C GLU A 27 0.53 -12.25 -9.71
N ARG A 28 1.86 -12.06 -9.61
CA ARG A 28 2.50 -10.74 -9.60
C ARG A 28 2.31 -9.96 -10.90
N ILE A 29 2.10 -10.67 -12.02
CA ILE A 29 1.89 -10.09 -13.36
C ILE A 29 0.39 -10.03 -13.68
N TRP A 30 -0.39 -11.04 -13.25
CA TRP A 30 -1.80 -11.18 -13.59
C TRP A 30 -2.74 -10.21 -12.85
N GLY A 31 -2.44 -9.90 -11.58
CA GLY A 31 -3.27 -9.01 -10.75
C GLY A 31 -3.43 -7.59 -11.33
N PRO A 32 -2.34 -6.89 -11.70
CA PRO A 32 -2.41 -5.55 -12.28
C PRO A 32 -3.19 -5.48 -13.59
N VAL A 33 -3.02 -6.49 -14.47
CA VAL A 33 -3.76 -6.58 -15.74
C VAL A 33 -5.24 -6.72 -15.46
N LEU A 34 -5.64 -7.67 -14.60
CA LEU A 34 -7.05 -7.85 -14.25
C LEU A 34 -7.67 -6.57 -13.65
N ASN A 35 -6.93 -5.87 -12.78
CA ASN A 35 -7.41 -4.62 -12.22
C ASN A 35 -7.61 -3.55 -13.31
N ALA A 36 -6.65 -3.39 -14.23
CA ALA A 36 -6.77 -2.45 -15.35
C ALA A 36 -7.97 -2.76 -16.25
N LEU A 37 -8.24 -4.05 -16.49
CA LEU A 37 -9.43 -4.51 -17.21
C LEU A 37 -10.73 -4.14 -16.50
N MET A 38 -10.78 -4.35 -15.18
CA MET A 38 -11.95 -4.02 -14.35
C MET A 38 -12.21 -2.51 -14.37
N VAL A 39 -11.17 -1.69 -14.17
CA VAL A 39 -11.25 -0.21 -14.22
C VAL A 39 -11.73 0.26 -15.59
N THR A 40 -11.11 -0.24 -16.67
CA THR A 40 -11.45 0.15 -18.05
C THR A 40 -12.87 -0.28 -18.41
N GLY A 41 -13.26 -1.50 -18.04
CA GLY A 41 -14.61 -2.01 -18.25
C GLY A 41 -15.65 -1.17 -17.50
N ALA A 42 -15.42 -0.91 -16.21
CA ALA A 42 -16.31 -0.08 -15.39
C ALA A 42 -16.48 1.33 -16.00
N ALA A 43 -15.38 1.98 -16.40
CA ALA A 43 -15.41 3.28 -17.06
C ALA A 43 -16.16 3.26 -18.40
N GLY A 44 -15.94 2.23 -19.22
CA GLY A 44 -16.62 2.06 -20.51
C GLY A 44 -18.13 1.90 -20.37
N PHE A 45 -18.58 1.03 -19.45
CA PHE A 45 -20.01 0.86 -19.19
C PHE A 45 -20.64 2.10 -18.53
N THR A 46 -19.91 2.79 -17.62
CA THR A 46 -20.35 4.06 -17.03
C THR A 46 -20.56 5.13 -18.11
N ALA A 47 -19.62 5.26 -19.05
CA ALA A 47 -19.72 6.21 -20.15
C ALA A 47 -20.91 5.89 -21.06
N ALA A 48 -21.10 4.62 -21.42
CA ALA A 48 -22.25 4.18 -22.21
C ALA A 48 -23.58 4.45 -21.49
N GLN A 49 -23.64 4.17 -20.18
CA GLN A 49 -24.80 4.44 -19.34
C GLN A 49 -25.10 5.94 -19.23
N SER A 50 -24.08 6.79 -19.11
CA SER A 50 -24.21 8.25 -19.04
C SER A 50 -24.78 8.86 -20.33
N LEU A 51 -24.22 8.46 -21.48
CA LEU A 51 -24.66 8.96 -22.79
C LEU A 51 -26.11 8.56 -23.06
N ALA A 52 -26.46 7.31 -22.78
CA ALA A 52 -27.81 6.82 -23.02
C ALA A 52 -28.84 7.36 -22.01
N ASP A 53 -28.48 7.55 -20.74
CA ASP A 53 -29.31 8.23 -19.72
C ASP A 53 -29.61 9.68 -20.14
N THR A 54 -28.60 10.41 -20.59
CA THR A 54 -28.74 11.80 -21.05
C THR A 54 -29.68 11.89 -22.25
N ALA A 55 -29.53 10.99 -23.24
CA ALA A 55 -30.40 10.94 -24.40
C ALA A 55 -31.87 10.62 -24.03
N LEU A 56 -32.10 9.66 -23.12
CA LEU A 56 -33.44 9.31 -22.68
C LEU A 56 -34.09 10.41 -21.83
N LYS A 57 -33.31 11.12 -20.99
CA LYS A 57 -33.78 12.31 -20.25
C LYS A 57 -34.18 13.45 -21.18
N ALA A 58 -33.38 13.73 -22.21
CA ALA A 58 -33.70 14.74 -23.21
C ALA A 58 -35.00 14.38 -23.95
N ARG A 59 -35.16 13.11 -24.36
CA ARG A 59 -36.40 12.61 -24.98
C ARG A 59 -37.59 12.73 -24.03
N SER A 60 -37.44 12.36 -22.76
CA SER A 60 -38.50 12.49 -21.76
C SER A 60 -38.93 13.94 -21.59
N SER A 61 -37.98 14.89 -21.56
CA SER A 61 -38.27 16.33 -21.44
C SER A 61 -39.04 16.87 -22.65
N ALA A 62 -38.65 16.45 -23.86
CA ALA A 62 -39.36 16.81 -25.09
C ALA A 62 -40.80 16.25 -25.12
N LEU A 63 -41.02 15.02 -24.64
CA LEU A 63 -42.35 14.41 -24.56
C LEU A 63 -43.26 15.12 -23.55
N VAL A 64 -42.71 15.54 -22.40
CA VAL A 64 -43.45 16.37 -21.41
C VAL A 64 -43.84 17.72 -22.02
N ALA A 65 -42.90 18.39 -22.69
CA ALA A 65 -43.16 19.68 -23.35
C ALA A 65 -44.22 19.56 -24.47
N GLY A 66 -44.28 18.43 -25.15
CA GLY A 66 -45.29 18.11 -26.16
C GLY A 66 -46.62 17.58 -25.62
N LEU A 67 -46.84 17.53 -24.30
CA LEU A 67 -48.03 16.97 -23.64
C LEU A 67 -48.29 15.48 -23.97
N GLN A 68 -47.27 14.73 -24.40
CA GLN A 68 -47.36 13.32 -24.80
C GLN A 68 -47.11 12.36 -23.62
N ASN A 69 -47.84 12.56 -22.51
CA ASN A 69 -47.62 11.81 -21.26
C ASN A 69 -47.74 10.29 -21.41
N HIS A 70 -48.58 9.82 -22.34
CA HIS A 70 -48.79 8.42 -22.69
C HIS A 70 -47.50 7.71 -23.16
N ALA A 71 -46.57 8.44 -23.80
CA ALA A 71 -45.32 7.89 -24.32
C ALA A 71 -44.19 7.85 -23.27
N LEU A 72 -44.34 8.54 -22.13
CA LEU A 72 -43.33 8.60 -21.07
C LEU A 72 -43.08 7.24 -20.43
N LEU A 73 -44.14 6.44 -20.25
CA LEU A 73 -44.02 5.10 -19.68
C LEU A 73 -43.03 4.24 -20.48
N HIS A 74 -43.11 4.30 -21.81
CA HIS A 74 -42.21 3.55 -22.69
C HIS A 74 -40.75 4.01 -22.55
N VAL A 75 -40.50 5.33 -22.49
CA VAL A 75 -39.16 5.89 -22.28
C VAL A 75 -38.59 5.46 -20.93
N HIS A 76 -39.38 5.53 -19.86
CA HIS A 76 -38.94 5.07 -18.54
C HIS A 76 -38.69 3.56 -18.50
N THR A 77 -39.48 2.74 -19.20
CA THR A 77 -39.21 1.30 -19.34
C THR A 77 -37.88 1.05 -20.07
N GLN A 78 -37.58 1.78 -21.15
CA GLN A 78 -36.30 1.68 -21.86
C GLN A 78 -35.13 2.10 -20.95
N MET A 79 -35.31 3.16 -20.18
CA MET A 79 -34.38 3.66 -19.19
C MET A 79 -34.10 2.62 -18.10
N GLY A 80 -35.13 1.94 -17.60
CA GLY A 80 -34.98 0.84 -16.65
C GLY A 80 -34.13 -0.31 -17.21
N LYS A 81 -34.43 -0.76 -18.43
CA LYS A 81 -33.67 -1.81 -19.12
C LYS A 81 -32.20 -1.43 -19.33
N LEU A 82 -31.96 -0.18 -19.73
CA LEU A 82 -30.63 0.38 -19.90
C LEU A 82 -29.85 0.37 -18.57
N HIS A 83 -30.43 0.94 -17.51
CA HIS A 83 -29.73 1.05 -16.22
C HIS A 83 -29.48 -0.30 -15.57
N LEU A 84 -30.37 -1.28 -15.74
CA LEU A 84 -30.12 -2.65 -15.29
C LEU A 84 -29.03 -3.32 -16.14
N GLY A 85 -29.15 -3.26 -17.47
CA GLY A 85 -28.23 -3.93 -18.38
C GLY A 85 -26.80 -3.40 -18.30
N LEU A 86 -26.62 -2.09 -18.26
CA LEU A 86 -25.29 -1.46 -18.17
C LEU A 86 -24.84 -1.22 -16.71
N GLY A 87 -25.78 -1.05 -15.77
CA GLY A 87 -25.45 -0.76 -14.38
C GLY A 87 -24.85 -1.96 -13.64
N ILE A 88 -25.35 -3.19 -13.88
CA ILE A 88 -24.78 -4.39 -13.25
C ILE A 88 -23.28 -4.54 -13.54
N PRO A 89 -22.82 -4.59 -14.80
CA PRO A 89 -21.39 -4.69 -15.08
C PRO A 89 -20.62 -3.44 -14.63
N THR A 90 -21.20 -2.24 -14.75
CA THR A 90 -20.56 -1.00 -14.25
C THR A 90 -20.20 -1.10 -12.78
N TYR A 91 -21.19 -1.34 -11.92
CA TYR A 91 -20.98 -1.31 -10.48
C TYR A 91 -20.24 -2.55 -9.96
N LEU A 92 -20.39 -3.71 -10.62
CA LEU A 92 -19.66 -4.92 -10.23
C LEU A 92 -18.16 -4.79 -10.52
N LEU A 93 -17.80 -4.38 -11.74
CA LEU A 93 -16.39 -4.17 -12.11
C LEU A 93 -15.81 -2.99 -11.31
N GLY A 94 -16.59 -1.92 -11.13
CA GLY A 94 -16.24 -0.77 -10.31
C GLY A 94 -15.93 -1.18 -8.87
N PHE A 95 -16.82 -1.93 -8.23
CA PHE A 95 -16.64 -2.43 -6.86
C PHE A 95 -15.40 -3.29 -6.72
N ALA A 96 -15.20 -4.25 -7.63
CA ALA A 96 -14.03 -5.12 -7.60
C ALA A 96 -12.72 -4.31 -7.70
N SER A 97 -12.65 -3.35 -8.63
CA SER A 97 -11.46 -2.51 -8.80
C SER A 97 -11.22 -1.58 -7.61
N SER A 98 -12.25 -0.91 -7.09
CA SER A 98 -12.12 -0.01 -5.95
C SER A 98 -11.76 -0.77 -4.67
N PHE A 99 -12.22 -2.00 -4.51
CA PHE A 99 -11.84 -2.85 -3.37
C PHE A 99 -10.36 -3.25 -3.43
N VAL A 100 -9.85 -3.59 -4.62
CA VAL A 100 -8.41 -3.85 -4.83
C VAL A 100 -7.60 -2.60 -4.53
N SER A 101 -8.06 -1.43 -4.99
CA SER A 101 -7.39 -0.16 -4.68
C SER A 101 -7.41 0.14 -3.19
N LEU A 102 -8.56 0.00 -2.51
CA LEU A 102 -8.69 0.21 -1.07
C LEU A 102 -7.71 -0.63 -0.27
N ARG A 103 -7.57 -1.92 -0.62
CA ARG A 103 -6.57 -2.80 0.02
C ARG A 103 -5.14 -2.28 -0.19
N THR A 104 -4.85 -1.75 -1.38
CA THR A 104 -3.53 -1.20 -1.71
C THR A 104 -3.26 0.10 -0.94
N GLN A 105 -4.21 1.03 -0.94
CA GLN A 105 -4.08 2.30 -0.22
C GLN A 105 -4.04 2.11 1.29
N HIS A 106 -4.78 1.14 1.81
CA HIS A 106 -4.70 0.76 3.22
C HIS A 106 -3.29 0.29 3.62
N LYS A 107 -2.64 -0.53 2.78
CA LYS A 107 -1.24 -0.93 2.99
C LYS A 107 -0.28 0.26 2.94
N ASN A 108 -0.46 1.16 1.96
CA ASN A 108 0.35 2.37 1.86
C ASN A 108 0.18 3.26 3.11
N TRP A 109 -1.04 3.35 3.63
CA TRP A 109 -1.32 4.10 4.86
C TRP A 109 -0.69 3.46 6.09
N GLN A 110 -0.79 2.14 6.24
CA GLN A 110 -0.06 1.40 7.28
C GLN A 110 1.45 1.62 7.19
N GLN A 111 2.02 1.53 5.99
CA GLN A 111 3.44 1.80 5.77
C GLN A 111 3.82 3.26 6.11
N ALA A 112 2.98 4.23 5.77
CA ALA A 112 3.19 5.64 6.09
C ALA A 112 3.12 5.94 7.60
N ILE A 113 2.24 5.22 8.32
CA ILE A 113 2.16 5.27 9.78
C ILE A 113 3.46 4.73 10.37
N ARG A 114 3.96 3.61 9.85
CA ARG A 114 5.20 2.97 10.31
C ARG A 114 6.45 3.79 10.03
N SER A 115 6.54 4.44 8.87
CA SER A 115 7.70 5.25 8.49
C SER A 115 7.77 6.61 9.19
N GLY A 116 6.75 6.99 9.97
CA GLY A 116 6.72 8.23 10.75
C GLY A 116 6.52 9.52 9.94
N SER A 117 6.41 9.44 8.61
CA SER A 117 6.24 10.63 7.76
C SER A 117 4.82 11.19 7.87
N HIS A 118 4.65 12.32 8.57
CA HIS A 118 3.35 12.96 8.78
C HIS A 118 2.64 13.35 7.47
N SER A 119 3.39 13.85 6.48
CA SER A 119 2.84 14.24 5.18
C SER A 119 2.42 13.03 4.34
N ALA A 120 3.27 11.99 4.28
CA ALA A 120 2.92 10.74 3.61
C ALA A 120 1.72 10.06 4.28
N LYS A 121 1.64 10.08 5.62
CA LYS A 121 0.51 9.53 6.38
C LYS A 121 -0.80 10.21 6.04
N ARG A 122 -0.84 11.54 6.03
CA ARG A 122 -2.05 12.31 5.65
C ARG A 122 -2.44 12.06 4.20
N ALA A 123 -1.46 12.00 3.29
CA ALA A 123 -1.70 11.72 1.88
C ALA A 123 -2.25 10.31 1.63
N ALA A 124 -1.68 9.29 2.28
CA ALA A 124 -2.16 7.91 2.19
C ALA A 124 -3.54 7.74 2.86
N ALA A 125 -3.82 8.47 3.94
CA ALA A 125 -5.15 8.51 4.55
C ALA A 125 -6.19 9.10 3.57
N LEU A 126 -5.85 10.20 2.89
CA LEU A 126 -6.70 10.80 1.85
C LEU A 126 -6.96 9.80 0.71
N ALA A 127 -5.91 9.09 0.26
CA ALA A 127 -6.04 8.07 -0.78
C ALA A 127 -6.95 6.92 -0.35
N THR A 128 -6.79 6.44 0.88
CA THR A 128 -7.61 5.39 1.49
C THR A 128 -9.06 5.82 1.61
N PHE A 129 -9.31 7.07 2.02
CA PHE A 129 -10.65 7.63 2.10
C PHE A 129 -11.31 7.71 0.72
N GLY A 130 -10.57 8.15 -0.30
CA GLY A 130 -11.03 8.13 -1.70
C GLY A 130 -11.42 6.73 -2.16
N ALA A 131 -10.51 5.75 -2.03
CA ALA A 131 -10.76 4.36 -2.42
C ALA A 131 -11.92 3.72 -1.62
N GLY A 132 -12.05 4.07 -0.33
CA GLY A 132 -13.14 3.63 0.55
C GLY A 132 -14.48 4.18 0.09
N GLY A 133 -14.55 5.47 -0.19
CA GLY A 133 -15.72 6.12 -0.75
C GLY A 133 -16.15 5.52 -2.09
N MET A 134 -15.21 5.28 -3.01
CA MET A 134 -15.46 4.59 -4.27
C MET A 134 -16.06 3.19 -4.07
N THR A 135 -15.53 2.43 -3.11
CA THR A 135 -16.01 1.09 -2.79
C THR A 135 -17.45 1.12 -2.27
N THR A 136 -17.77 2.04 -1.35
CA THR A 136 -19.14 2.21 -0.84
C THR A 136 -20.11 2.66 -1.93
N VAL A 137 -19.71 3.62 -2.77
CA VAL A 137 -20.53 4.12 -3.89
C VAL A 137 -20.87 2.99 -4.87
N ASN A 138 -19.87 2.21 -5.30
CA ASN A 138 -20.09 1.09 -6.22
C ASN A 138 -20.92 -0.03 -5.58
N ALA A 139 -20.68 -0.36 -4.31
CA ALA A 139 -21.48 -1.34 -3.58
C ALA A 139 -22.96 -0.93 -3.49
N TYR A 140 -23.22 0.34 -3.17
CA TYR A 140 -24.57 0.87 -3.09
C TYR A 140 -25.26 0.87 -4.47
N GLY A 141 -24.58 1.34 -5.52
CA GLY A 141 -25.09 1.33 -6.88
C GLY A 141 -25.42 -0.09 -7.37
N LEU A 142 -24.56 -1.06 -7.06
CA LEU A 142 -24.80 -2.48 -7.34
C LEU A 142 -26.03 -2.99 -6.60
N GLY A 143 -26.14 -2.73 -5.29
CA GLY A 143 -27.27 -3.16 -4.47
C GLY A 143 -28.61 -2.61 -4.96
N GLN A 144 -28.67 -1.32 -5.29
CA GLN A 144 -29.87 -0.69 -5.85
C GLN A 144 -30.26 -1.25 -7.22
N THR A 145 -29.27 -1.58 -8.04
CA THR A 145 -29.47 -2.17 -9.36
C THR A 145 -29.98 -3.61 -9.24
N LEU A 146 -29.39 -4.42 -8.37
CA LEU A 146 -29.84 -5.79 -8.11
C LEU A 146 -31.26 -5.81 -7.52
N TYR A 147 -31.55 -4.92 -6.57
CA TYR A 147 -32.90 -4.80 -6.00
C TYR A 147 -33.95 -4.39 -7.06
N ALA A 148 -33.59 -3.47 -7.98
CA ALA A 148 -34.45 -3.14 -9.12
C ALA A 148 -34.69 -4.37 -10.02
N GLY A 149 -33.63 -5.11 -10.34
CA GLY A 149 -33.71 -6.32 -11.15
C GLY A 149 -34.60 -7.38 -10.52
N TYR A 150 -34.44 -7.60 -9.21
CA TYR A 150 -35.31 -8.49 -8.45
C TYR A 150 -36.78 -8.08 -8.56
N SER A 151 -37.10 -6.81 -8.29
CA SER A 151 -38.49 -6.30 -8.35
C SER A 151 -39.14 -6.47 -9.73
N VAL A 152 -38.36 -6.40 -10.80
CA VAL A 152 -38.82 -6.60 -12.18
C VAL A 152 -39.05 -8.08 -12.47
N VAL A 153 -38.16 -8.96 -12.00
CA VAL A 153 -38.25 -10.40 -12.22
C VAL A 153 -39.39 -11.03 -11.42
N THR A 154 -39.67 -10.54 -10.22
CA THR A 154 -40.75 -11.05 -9.36
C THR A 154 -42.14 -10.47 -9.68
N ALA A 155 -42.26 -9.59 -10.68
CA ALA A 155 -43.55 -9.01 -11.06
C ALA A 155 -44.46 -10.06 -11.72
N THR A 156 -45.68 -10.19 -11.20
CA THR A 156 -46.62 -11.27 -11.55
C THR A 156 -47.17 -11.18 -12.98
N ASN A 157 -47.43 -9.96 -13.48
CA ASN A 157 -48.08 -9.72 -14.77
C ASN A 157 -47.25 -8.82 -15.70
N SER A 158 -47.51 -8.85 -17.00
CA SER A 158 -46.79 -8.04 -18.02
C SER A 158 -46.93 -6.53 -17.78
N ALA A 159 -48.11 -6.06 -17.38
CA ALA A 159 -48.36 -4.67 -17.03
C ALA A 159 -47.58 -4.25 -15.77
N ALA A 160 -47.61 -5.09 -14.72
CA ALA A 160 -46.86 -4.87 -13.48
C ALA A 160 -45.35 -4.85 -13.73
N ARG A 161 -44.86 -5.71 -14.64
CA ARG A 161 -43.45 -5.74 -15.04
C ARG A 161 -43.04 -4.49 -15.81
N ASN A 162 -43.88 -3.97 -16.70
CA ASN A 162 -43.61 -2.71 -17.42
C ASN A 162 -43.58 -1.51 -16.47
N ALA A 163 -44.49 -1.47 -15.48
CA ALA A 163 -44.48 -0.46 -14.42
C ALA A 163 -43.21 -0.59 -13.55
N ALA A 164 -42.81 -1.81 -13.18
CA ALA A 164 -41.57 -2.06 -12.44
C ALA A 164 -40.33 -1.61 -13.21
N TRP A 165 -40.26 -1.87 -14.53
CA TRP A 165 -39.19 -1.34 -15.38
C TRP A 165 -39.16 0.19 -15.41
N ALA A 166 -40.33 0.84 -15.52
CA ALA A 166 -40.42 2.30 -15.54
C ALA A 166 -39.99 2.93 -14.19
N ALA A 167 -40.43 2.34 -13.07
CA ALA A 167 -40.01 2.73 -11.74
C ALA A 167 -38.51 2.50 -11.50
N ALA A 168 -37.96 1.39 -11.99
CA ALA A 168 -36.53 1.12 -11.97
C ALA A 168 -35.75 2.17 -12.77
N GLY A 169 -36.24 2.58 -13.95
CA GLY A 169 -35.59 3.59 -14.79
C GLY A 169 -35.43 4.94 -14.11
N THR A 170 -36.50 5.47 -13.54
CA THR A 170 -36.48 6.76 -12.83
C THR A 170 -35.61 6.71 -11.58
N ARG A 171 -35.74 5.64 -10.77
CA ARG A 171 -34.93 5.46 -9.56
C ARG A 171 -33.44 5.29 -9.88
N LEU A 172 -33.09 4.36 -10.75
CA LEU A 172 -31.69 4.06 -11.06
C LEU A 172 -30.99 5.20 -11.78
N SER A 173 -31.70 6.01 -12.55
CA SER A 173 -31.14 7.22 -13.14
C SER A 173 -30.77 8.28 -12.10
N THR A 174 -31.62 8.45 -11.07
CA THR A 174 -31.34 9.37 -9.97
C THR A 174 -30.15 8.87 -9.13
N VAL A 175 -30.11 7.56 -8.87
CA VAL A 175 -28.96 6.90 -8.24
C VAL A 175 -27.71 7.14 -9.09
N PHE A 176 -27.73 6.78 -10.37
CA PHE A 176 -26.60 6.95 -11.28
C PHE A 176 -26.04 8.38 -11.25
N PHE A 177 -26.89 9.40 -11.36
CA PHE A 177 -26.43 10.80 -11.31
C PHE A 177 -25.70 11.15 -10.00
N ARG A 178 -26.32 10.84 -8.86
CA ARG A 178 -25.75 11.18 -7.53
C ARG A 178 -24.45 10.45 -7.26
N PHE A 179 -24.42 9.16 -7.59
CA PHE A 179 -23.32 8.28 -7.27
C PHE A 179 -22.16 8.40 -8.28
N ASN A 180 -22.43 8.80 -9.53
CA ASN A 180 -21.38 9.16 -10.48
C ASN A 180 -20.65 10.45 -10.03
N LEU A 181 -21.39 11.47 -9.56
CA LEU A 181 -20.77 12.68 -9.01
C LEU A 181 -19.94 12.38 -7.75
N ALA A 182 -20.49 11.60 -6.81
CA ALA A 182 -19.75 11.16 -5.64
C ALA A 182 -18.52 10.32 -6.02
N GLY A 183 -18.66 9.44 -7.01
CA GLY A 183 -17.57 8.63 -7.53
C GLY A 183 -16.45 9.48 -8.15
N ALA A 184 -16.79 10.52 -8.91
CA ALA A 184 -15.82 11.45 -9.45
C ALA A 184 -15.03 12.17 -8.33
N LEU A 185 -15.72 12.64 -7.29
CA LEU A 185 -15.09 13.25 -6.12
C LEU A 185 -14.10 12.28 -5.45
N PHE A 186 -14.54 11.05 -5.16
CA PHE A 186 -13.70 10.06 -4.49
C PHE A 186 -12.51 9.61 -5.34
N THR A 187 -12.67 9.56 -6.66
CA THR A 187 -11.56 9.31 -7.60
C THR A 187 -10.53 10.43 -7.53
N VAL A 188 -10.97 11.69 -7.49
CA VAL A 188 -10.06 12.84 -7.33
C VAL A 188 -9.33 12.80 -5.99
N LEU A 189 -10.03 12.43 -4.90
CA LEU A 189 -9.41 12.28 -3.58
C LEU A 189 -8.37 11.15 -3.57
N GLU A 190 -8.70 9.99 -4.17
CA GLU A 190 -7.78 8.87 -4.30
C GLU A 190 -6.54 9.23 -5.11
N PHE A 191 -6.73 9.87 -6.27
CA PHE A 191 -5.64 10.31 -7.14
C PHE A 191 -4.75 11.35 -6.45
N SER A 192 -5.35 12.38 -5.86
CA SER A 192 -4.61 13.46 -5.17
C SER A 192 -3.84 12.91 -3.97
N GLY A 193 -4.47 12.03 -3.19
CA GLY A 193 -3.82 11.35 -2.07
C GLY A 193 -2.65 10.47 -2.53
N THR A 194 -2.82 9.70 -3.60
CA THR A 194 -1.75 8.84 -4.15
C THR A 194 -0.60 9.68 -4.70
N TRP A 195 -0.90 10.75 -5.42
CA TRP A 195 0.10 11.67 -5.94
C TRP A 195 0.90 12.34 -4.81
N LEU A 196 0.22 12.87 -3.79
CA LEU A 196 0.87 13.44 -2.61
C LEU A 196 1.69 12.37 -1.86
N PHE A 197 1.17 11.15 -1.72
CA PHE A 197 1.88 10.07 -1.05
C PHE A 197 3.18 9.76 -1.78
N ASN A 198 3.14 9.58 -3.10
CA ASN A 198 4.34 9.34 -3.91
C ASN A 198 5.32 10.53 -3.89
N ARG A 199 4.80 11.77 -3.78
CA ARG A 199 5.64 12.97 -3.64
C ARG A 199 6.46 12.97 -2.35
N TYR A 200 5.91 12.44 -1.26
CA TYR A 200 6.56 12.38 0.06
C TYR A 200 7.23 11.03 0.38
N ASN A 201 6.88 9.97 -0.35
CA ASN A 201 7.38 8.62 -0.15
C ASN A 201 8.03 8.09 -1.43
N LEU A 202 9.28 8.49 -1.65
CA LEU A 202 10.07 8.10 -2.82
C LEU A 202 10.90 6.85 -2.53
N SER A 203 11.04 5.99 -3.54
CA SER A 203 11.95 4.84 -3.50
C SER A 203 13.42 5.30 -3.47
N ALA A 204 14.34 4.40 -3.11
CA ALA A 204 15.78 4.66 -3.21
C ALA A 204 16.19 5.05 -4.64
N HIS A 205 15.67 4.35 -5.64
CA HIS A 205 15.89 4.68 -7.04
C HIS A 205 15.40 6.09 -7.40
N ASP A 206 14.18 6.45 -7.00
CA ASP A 206 13.61 7.76 -7.36
C ASP A 206 14.30 8.92 -6.63
N LYS A 207 14.77 8.68 -5.40
CA LYS A 207 15.63 9.62 -4.66
C LYS A 207 16.95 9.85 -5.38
N TRP A 208 17.58 8.78 -5.88
CA TRP A 208 18.78 8.89 -6.69
C TRP A 208 18.52 9.64 -8.00
N MET A 209 17.49 9.25 -8.75
CA MET A 209 17.11 9.90 -10.02
C MET A 209 16.86 11.40 -9.86
N ARG A 210 16.35 11.87 -8.71
CA ARG A 210 16.09 13.29 -8.46
C ARG A 210 17.32 14.18 -8.37
N ILE A 211 18.46 13.63 -7.94
CA ILE A 211 19.70 14.41 -7.81
C ILE A 211 20.55 14.39 -9.07
N THR A 212 20.29 13.46 -9.99
CA THR A 212 21.05 13.32 -11.24
C THR A 212 20.71 14.41 -12.24
N PRO A 213 21.58 14.67 -13.24
CA PRO A 213 21.33 15.70 -14.25
C PRO A 213 20.08 15.43 -15.10
N TRP A 214 19.62 14.18 -15.15
CA TRP A 214 18.40 13.76 -15.87
C TRP A 214 17.10 14.05 -15.11
N SER A 215 17.19 14.46 -13.84
CA SER A 215 16.02 14.86 -13.04
C SER A 215 15.31 16.05 -13.68
N ARG A 216 13.98 16.13 -13.59
CA ARG A 216 13.21 17.34 -13.96
C ARG A 216 13.12 18.38 -12.83
N ASP A 217 13.58 18.04 -11.64
CA ASP A 217 13.49 18.87 -10.43
C ASP A 217 14.71 19.79 -10.35
N THR A 218 14.56 21.05 -10.77
CA THR A 218 15.68 22.01 -10.87
C THR A 218 16.27 22.41 -9.52
N GLU A 219 15.53 22.25 -8.43
CA GLU A 219 16.01 22.54 -7.07
C GLU A 219 16.88 21.41 -6.51
N MET A 220 16.54 20.17 -6.85
CA MET A 220 17.22 18.97 -6.35
C MET A 220 18.32 18.47 -7.30
N ARG A 221 18.28 18.85 -8.58
CA ARG A 221 19.27 18.49 -9.59
C ARG A 221 20.62 19.10 -9.22
N GLY A 222 21.60 18.25 -8.95
CA GLY A 222 22.99 18.65 -8.78
C GLY A 222 23.82 18.31 -10.01
N ASP A 223 24.95 18.98 -10.18
CA ASP A 223 26.02 18.60 -11.10
C ASP A 223 27.18 18.04 -10.25
N HIS A 224 27.16 16.72 -10.04
CA HIS A 224 28.13 16.01 -9.21
C HIS A 224 28.94 15.04 -10.06
N SER A 225 30.06 14.55 -9.52
CA SER A 225 30.85 13.55 -10.22
C SER A 225 30.10 12.21 -10.32
N LEU A 226 30.48 11.36 -11.28
CA LEU A 226 29.91 10.01 -11.39
C LEU A 226 30.12 9.19 -10.11
N GLU A 227 31.27 9.37 -9.44
CA GLU A 227 31.61 8.71 -8.19
C GLU A 227 30.69 9.15 -7.05
N ASP A 228 30.33 10.43 -6.98
CA ASP A 228 29.37 10.94 -5.99
C ASP A 228 27.98 10.33 -6.20
N TYR A 229 27.52 10.22 -7.45
CA TYR A 229 26.24 9.58 -7.77
C TYR A 229 26.23 8.09 -7.43
N GLN A 230 27.30 7.36 -7.73
CA GLN A 230 27.44 5.95 -7.37
C GLN A 230 27.48 5.75 -5.86
N SER A 231 28.22 6.60 -5.16
CA SER A 231 28.31 6.62 -3.70
C SER A 231 26.96 6.92 -3.04
N TYR A 232 26.17 7.85 -3.59
CA TYR A 232 24.84 8.16 -3.11
C TYR A 232 23.83 7.04 -3.41
N LEU A 233 23.88 6.43 -4.60
CA LEU A 233 23.03 5.28 -4.91
C LEU A 233 23.31 4.13 -3.95
N ALA A 234 24.60 3.81 -3.74
CA ALA A 234 25.05 2.81 -2.78
C ALA A 234 24.53 3.13 -1.37
N PHE A 235 24.58 4.40 -0.96
CA PHE A 235 24.04 4.85 0.32
C PHE A 235 22.53 4.65 0.49
N LEU A 236 21.76 4.73 -0.62
CA LEU A 236 20.31 4.54 -0.60
C LEU A 236 19.89 3.07 -0.68
N ILE A 237 20.53 2.27 -1.54
CA ILE A 237 20.17 0.85 -1.75
C ILE A 237 20.77 -0.09 -0.69
N HIS A 238 21.84 0.34 -0.01
CA HIS A 238 22.46 -0.40 1.09
C HIS A 238 22.07 0.14 2.47
N ALA A 239 20.95 0.87 2.55
CA ALA A 239 20.41 1.30 3.83
C ALA A 239 19.91 0.08 4.62
N PRO A 240 20.23 -0.01 5.92
CA PRO A 240 19.72 -1.09 6.77
C PRO A 240 18.20 -0.96 6.91
N TYR A 241 17.50 -2.08 7.02
CA TYR A 241 16.05 -2.10 7.23
C TYR A 241 15.66 -3.24 8.16
N ALA A 242 14.52 -3.10 8.84
CA ALA A 242 13.98 -4.16 9.67
C ALA A 242 12.78 -4.83 8.98
N GLN A 243 12.66 -6.13 9.17
CA GLN A 243 11.56 -6.94 8.68
C GLN A 243 10.98 -7.73 9.86
N LEU A 244 9.69 -7.55 10.12
CA LEU A 244 8.95 -8.29 11.13
C LEU A 244 7.96 -9.23 10.46
N GLY A 245 7.80 -10.41 11.04
CA GLY A 245 6.91 -11.45 10.53
C GLY A 245 7.65 -12.59 9.84
N PRO A 246 6.94 -13.68 9.50
CA PRO A 246 7.56 -14.87 8.94
C PRO A 246 8.33 -14.51 7.67
N ASN A 247 9.64 -14.77 7.65
CA ASN A 247 10.39 -14.76 6.41
C ASN A 247 9.80 -15.88 5.55
N PRO A 248 9.07 -15.57 4.45
CA PRO A 248 8.43 -16.62 3.68
C PRO A 248 9.53 -17.49 3.10
N TYR A 249 9.66 -18.72 3.61
CA TYR A 249 10.53 -19.70 2.98
C TYR A 249 10.01 -19.94 1.55
N ASP A 250 10.92 -20.20 0.61
CA ASP A 250 10.58 -20.53 -0.79
C ASP A 250 9.64 -21.76 -0.92
N SER A 251 9.42 -22.51 0.16
CA SER A 251 8.59 -23.72 0.16
C SER A 251 7.47 -23.67 1.20
N TRP A 252 6.23 -23.90 0.73
CA TRP A 252 5.00 -23.98 1.52
C TRP A 252 5.08 -25.00 2.67
N LEU A 253 5.77 -26.13 2.48
CA LEU A 253 5.98 -27.16 3.50
C LEU A 253 6.87 -26.67 4.66
N LYS A 254 7.87 -25.82 4.39
CA LYS A 254 8.72 -25.24 5.43
C LYS A 254 7.95 -24.22 6.26
N ASN A 255 7.05 -23.44 5.66
CA ASN A 255 6.16 -22.54 6.39
C ASN A 255 5.18 -23.27 7.32
N LEU A 256 4.81 -24.52 6.99
CA LEU A 256 3.92 -25.34 7.81
C LEU A 256 4.67 -25.96 9.01
N LEU A 257 5.92 -26.41 8.81
CA LEU A 257 6.72 -27.12 9.82
C LEU A 257 7.53 -26.18 10.73
N PHE A 258 8.01 -25.07 10.18
CA PHE A 258 8.84 -24.07 10.87
C PHE A 258 8.10 -22.74 10.93
N ARG A 259 6.97 -22.72 11.66
CA ARG A 259 6.31 -21.45 12.01
C ARG A 259 7.33 -20.56 12.72
N ALA A 260 7.84 -19.54 12.01
CA ALA A 260 8.56 -18.46 12.64
C ALA A 260 7.69 -17.90 13.77
N LYS A 261 8.25 -17.76 14.97
CA LYS A 261 7.52 -17.14 16.07
C LYS A 261 7.13 -15.72 15.64
N PRO A 262 5.90 -15.25 15.89
CA PRO A 262 5.41 -13.91 15.51
C PRO A 262 6.16 -12.70 16.14
N SER A 263 7.40 -12.87 16.60
CA SER A 263 8.13 -11.96 17.48
C SER A 263 9.58 -11.69 17.06
N ASP A 264 10.07 -12.30 15.97
CA ASP A 264 11.47 -12.18 15.57
C ASP A 264 11.65 -10.99 14.63
N ILE A 265 12.37 -9.97 15.10
CA ILE A 265 12.70 -8.77 14.34
C ILE A 265 13.97 -9.08 13.54
N HIS A 266 13.88 -9.16 12.22
CA HIS A 266 15.05 -9.38 11.36
C HIS A 266 15.61 -8.04 10.88
N LEU A 267 16.80 -7.68 11.37
CA LEU A 267 17.58 -6.56 10.87
C LEU A 267 18.41 -7.02 9.67
N VAL A 268 18.14 -6.46 8.50
CA VAL A 268 18.87 -6.75 7.27
C VAL A 268 19.90 -5.66 7.02
N LEU A 269 21.15 -6.08 6.83
CA LEU A 269 22.32 -5.24 6.57
C LEU A 269 22.86 -5.58 5.16
N PRO A 270 22.37 -4.92 4.09
CA PRO A 270 22.78 -5.23 2.74
C PRO A 270 24.29 -4.99 2.53
N ARG A 271 24.97 -5.85 1.77
CA ARG A 271 26.42 -5.81 1.48
C ARG A 271 27.38 -5.91 2.68
N LEU A 272 26.88 -5.97 3.91
CA LEU A 272 27.73 -6.25 5.06
C LEU A 272 27.78 -7.76 5.25
N THR A 273 28.96 -8.35 5.24
CA THR A 273 29.14 -9.78 5.52
C THR A 273 29.72 -9.98 6.91
N LEU A 274 29.56 -11.19 7.47
CA LEU A 274 30.19 -11.50 8.75
C LEU A 274 31.73 -11.37 8.67
N THR A 275 32.32 -11.69 7.51
CA THR A 275 33.77 -11.53 7.26
C THR A 275 34.25 -10.09 7.28
N ASP A 276 33.40 -9.12 6.96
CA ASP A 276 33.77 -7.69 7.03
C ASP A 276 33.86 -7.18 8.48
N LEU A 277 33.11 -7.82 9.38
CA LEU A 277 33.02 -7.47 10.80
C LEU A 277 34.05 -8.24 11.65
N LEU A 278 34.50 -9.41 11.17
CA LEU A 278 35.52 -10.19 11.84
C LEU A 278 36.94 -9.71 11.47
N PRO A 279 37.87 -9.69 12.44
CA PRO A 279 39.26 -9.35 12.16
C PRO A 279 39.94 -10.47 11.35
N PRO A 280 40.58 -10.16 10.21
CA PRO A 280 41.37 -11.17 9.48
C PRO A 280 42.66 -11.45 10.27
N LEU A 281 42.82 -12.69 10.78
CA LEU A 281 44.06 -13.28 11.34
C LEU A 281 45.07 -12.26 11.93
N GLY A 282 44.66 -11.54 12.99
CA GLY A 282 45.50 -10.59 13.73
C GLY A 282 45.42 -9.12 13.29
N GLY A 283 44.64 -8.78 12.27
CA GLY A 283 44.36 -7.42 11.81
C GLY A 283 43.15 -6.76 12.45
N LYS A 284 42.87 -5.50 12.08
CA LYS A 284 41.62 -4.80 12.44
C LYS A 284 40.51 -5.19 11.45
N SER A 285 39.27 -5.32 11.92
CA SER A 285 38.11 -5.49 11.03
C SER A 285 38.00 -4.30 10.06
N THR A 286 37.47 -4.53 8.86
CA THR A 286 37.25 -3.44 7.89
C THR A 286 36.01 -2.63 8.26
N HIS A 287 35.06 -3.27 8.94
CA HIS A 287 33.83 -2.65 9.41
C HIS A 287 33.58 -2.93 10.90
N ARG A 288 32.78 -2.07 11.52
CA ARG A 288 32.22 -2.27 12.86
C ARG A 288 30.74 -1.98 12.85
N LEU A 289 30.00 -2.75 13.64
CA LEU A 289 28.57 -2.59 13.84
C LEU A 289 28.32 -2.03 15.24
N GLY A 290 27.51 -0.99 15.33
CA GLY A 290 26.96 -0.49 16.59
C GLY A 290 25.44 -0.52 16.55
N ILE A 291 24.82 -0.87 17.66
CA ILE A 291 23.37 -0.90 17.82
C ILE A 291 22.98 -0.10 19.07
N GLY A 292 21.96 0.73 18.94
CA GLY A 292 21.32 1.43 20.04
C GLY A 292 19.80 1.31 19.91
N ALA A 293 19.09 1.33 21.02
CA ALA A 293 17.64 1.20 21.02
C ALA A 293 16.94 2.04 22.09
N HIS A 294 15.81 2.64 21.69
CA HIS A 294 14.84 3.22 22.60
C HIS A 294 13.49 2.52 22.47
N ARG A 295 12.81 2.36 23.59
CA ARG A 295 11.41 1.97 23.67
C ARG A 295 10.58 3.22 23.89
N ILE A 296 9.72 3.53 22.94
CA ILE A 296 8.77 4.62 23.04
C ILE A 296 7.40 4.02 23.33
N SER A 297 6.87 4.26 24.54
CA SER A 297 5.59 3.74 24.98
C SER A 297 4.61 4.87 25.31
N MET A 298 3.33 4.63 25.02
CA MET A 298 2.22 5.51 25.42
C MET A 298 1.31 4.73 26.37
N PRO A 299 1.52 4.81 27.69
CA PRO A 299 0.68 4.10 28.65
C PRO A 299 -0.73 4.71 28.71
N LEU A 300 -1.76 3.86 28.76
CA LEU A 300 -3.15 4.26 29.05
C LEU A 300 -3.28 4.49 30.55
N HIS A 301 -2.88 5.66 31.06
CA HIS A 301 -3.23 6.06 32.42
C HIS A 301 -4.64 6.66 32.43
N ASN A 302 -5.49 6.18 33.35
CA ASN A 302 -6.91 6.58 33.44
C ASN A 302 -7.16 8.02 33.95
N GLN A 303 -6.14 8.82 34.27
CA GLN A 303 -6.30 10.16 34.85
C GLN A 303 -5.23 11.18 34.38
N GLY A 304 -4.91 11.24 33.09
CA GLY A 304 -4.00 12.27 32.58
C GLY A 304 -3.87 12.31 31.05
N VAL A 305 -3.20 13.36 30.55
CA VAL A 305 -2.82 13.44 29.13
C VAL A 305 -1.79 12.33 28.84
N PRO A 306 -1.97 11.50 27.79
CA PRO A 306 -1.01 10.45 27.44
C PRO A 306 0.38 11.06 27.23
N GLN A 307 1.33 10.73 28.12
CA GLN A 307 2.71 11.19 28.00
C GLN A 307 3.55 10.11 27.34
N GLU A 308 4.31 10.49 26.32
CA GLU A 308 5.26 9.62 25.65
C GLU A 308 6.42 9.31 26.61
N ARG A 309 6.57 8.04 26.98
CA ARG A 309 7.69 7.55 27.79
C ARG A 309 8.74 6.95 26.87
N LYS A 310 10.00 7.35 27.05
CA LYS A 310 11.14 6.91 26.26
C LYS A 310 12.15 6.23 27.18
N ASP A 311 12.25 4.90 27.09
CA ASP A 311 13.18 4.10 27.88
C ASP A 311 14.36 3.65 27.00
N VAL A 312 15.57 3.68 27.55
CA VAL A 312 16.78 3.17 26.89
C VAL A 312 16.83 1.66 27.08
N ILE A 313 16.89 0.91 25.97
CA ILE A 313 16.91 -0.56 25.98
C ILE A 313 18.03 -1.13 25.10
N SER A 314 19.14 -0.40 25.03
CA SER A 314 20.23 -0.69 24.10
C SER A 314 20.97 -1.97 24.49
N ASP A 315 21.20 -2.20 25.79
CA ASP A 315 21.91 -3.38 26.32
C ASP A 315 21.11 -4.66 26.07
N GLU A 316 19.81 -4.64 26.34
CA GLU A 316 18.91 -5.78 26.14
C GLU A 316 18.82 -6.13 24.66
N VAL A 317 18.66 -5.13 23.79
CA VAL A 317 18.64 -5.35 22.34
C VAL A 317 19.99 -5.90 21.87
N ALA A 318 21.12 -5.34 22.30
CA ALA A 318 22.46 -5.80 21.90
C ALA A 318 22.73 -7.25 22.35
N SER A 319 22.33 -7.61 23.57
CA SER A 319 22.44 -8.98 24.11
C SER A 319 21.57 -10.00 23.39
N SER A 320 20.47 -9.56 22.78
CA SER A 320 19.50 -10.41 22.08
C SER A 320 19.85 -10.72 20.62
N LEU A 321 20.93 -10.13 20.09
CA LEU A 321 21.33 -10.26 18.71
C LEU A 321 21.78 -11.68 18.38
N ARG A 322 21.19 -12.26 17.34
CA ARG A 322 21.60 -13.57 16.80
C ARG A 322 21.77 -13.52 15.30
N ILE A 323 22.70 -14.30 14.76
CA ILE A 323 22.93 -14.40 13.31
C ILE A 323 21.90 -15.35 12.71
N VAL A 324 21.12 -14.88 11.73
CA VAL A 324 20.16 -15.72 10.98
C VAL A 324 20.78 -16.18 9.66
N LYS A 325 21.42 -15.27 8.93
CA LYS A 325 21.99 -15.54 7.62
C LYS A 325 23.19 -14.65 7.36
N SER A 326 24.25 -15.23 6.81
CA SER A 326 25.39 -14.48 6.28
C SER A 326 25.65 -14.98 4.86
N SER A 327 25.34 -14.15 3.86
CA SER A 327 25.57 -14.44 2.45
C SER A 327 26.35 -13.31 1.78
N PRO A 328 26.85 -13.50 0.55
CA PRO A 328 27.44 -12.42 -0.24
C PRO A 328 26.49 -11.23 -0.49
N GLU A 329 25.17 -11.45 -0.35
CA GLU A 329 24.15 -10.41 -0.55
C GLU A 329 23.96 -9.54 0.70
N GLY A 330 24.28 -10.07 1.88
CA GLY A 330 24.26 -9.33 3.14
C GLY A 330 24.15 -10.20 4.39
N LEU A 331 24.10 -9.52 5.54
CA LEU A 331 23.98 -10.10 6.87
C LEU A 331 22.57 -9.84 7.40
N VAL A 332 21.95 -10.89 7.94
CA VAL A 332 20.64 -10.80 8.61
C VAL A 332 20.83 -11.18 10.07
N LEU A 333 20.48 -10.25 10.95
CA LEU A 333 20.49 -10.42 12.40
C LEU A 333 19.06 -10.52 12.91
N CYS A 334 18.79 -11.45 13.83
CA CYS A 334 17.56 -11.49 14.60
C CYS A 334 17.75 -10.69 15.89
N ILE A 335 16.73 -9.91 16.23
CA ILE A 335 16.60 -9.21 17.50
C ILE A 335 15.37 -9.79 18.17
N GLN A 336 15.55 -10.29 19.40
CA GLN A 336 14.43 -10.68 20.23
C GLN A 336 13.97 -9.45 21.02
N TYR A 337 12.72 -9.02 20.81
CA TYR A 337 12.22 -7.84 21.49
C TYR A 337 12.19 -8.06 23.01
N PRO A 338 12.88 -7.22 23.81
CA PRO A 338 12.89 -7.37 25.26
C PRO A 338 11.53 -6.94 25.82
N VAL A 339 10.69 -7.92 26.20
CA VAL A 339 9.43 -7.63 26.89
C VAL A 339 9.75 -7.25 28.33
N ASP A 340 9.19 -6.14 28.82
CA ASP A 340 9.29 -5.78 30.24
C ASP A 340 8.25 -6.63 31.02
N PRO A 341 8.69 -7.60 31.85
CA PRO A 341 7.78 -8.47 32.59
C PRO A 341 7.10 -7.74 33.76
N ASP A 342 7.67 -6.61 34.22
CA ASP A 342 7.18 -5.84 35.35
C ASP A 342 6.18 -4.75 34.93
N SER A 343 5.88 -4.64 33.62
CA SER A 343 4.90 -3.69 33.12
C SER A 343 3.48 -4.11 33.55
N GLU A 344 2.90 -3.39 34.50
CA GLU A 344 1.56 -3.63 35.04
C GLU A 344 0.44 -3.51 33.98
N PHE A 345 0.72 -2.81 32.87
CA PHE A 345 -0.23 -2.62 31.76
C PHE A 345 0.45 -2.74 30.39
N THR A 346 -0.24 -3.36 29.43
CA THR A 346 0.17 -3.29 28.02
C THR A 346 -0.05 -1.86 27.50
N PRO A 347 0.98 -1.20 26.95
CA PRO A 347 0.85 0.17 26.45
C PRO A 347 -0.12 0.22 25.26
N ALA A 348 -0.83 1.35 25.10
CA ALA A 348 -1.75 1.57 23.97
C ALA A 348 -1.03 1.51 22.62
N LYS A 349 0.22 1.99 22.64
CA LYS A 349 1.13 2.02 21.50
C LYS A 349 2.55 1.87 22.00
N GLU A 350 3.32 1.04 21.30
CA GLU A 350 4.72 0.78 21.57
C GLU A 350 5.49 0.90 20.25
N THR A 351 6.62 1.59 20.27
CA THR A 351 7.50 1.75 19.10
C THR A 351 8.93 1.54 19.54
N LEU A 352 9.61 0.61 18.87
CA LEU A 352 11.04 0.41 18.98
C LEU A 352 11.74 1.37 18.01
N GLU A 353 12.55 2.26 18.55
CA GLU A 353 13.47 3.11 17.80
C GLU A 353 14.84 2.45 17.81
N LEU A 354 15.21 1.80 16.71
CA LEU A 354 16.45 1.06 16.54
C LEU A 354 17.45 1.91 15.75
N ALA A 355 18.57 2.29 16.37
CA ALA A 355 19.69 2.91 15.69
C ALA A 355 20.75 1.88 15.32
N VAL A 356 21.19 1.94 14.06
CA VAL A 356 22.20 1.06 13.47
C VAL A 356 23.32 1.95 12.99
N CYS A 357 24.50 1.82 13.59
CA CYS A 357 25.71 2.50 13.18
C CYS A 357 26.64 1.50 12.48
N ILE A 358 26.98 1.78 11.22
CA ILE A 358 28.00 1.03 10.51
C ILE A 358 29.22 1.95 10.39
N GLN A 359 30.35 1.50 10.94
CA GLN A 359 31.62 2.20 10.80
C GLN A 359 32.47 1.47 9.77
N LYS A 360 33.05 2.22 8.83
CA LYS A 360 34.01 1.70 7.86
C LYS A 360 35.37 2.33 8.10
N LEU A 361 36.43 1.53 8.10
CA LEU A 361 37.80 2.01 8.16
C LEU A 361 38.15 2.65 6.81
N ASN A 362 38.57 3.91 6.81
CA ASN A 362 39.02 4.61 5.60
C ASN A 362 40.50 4.34 5.31
N ASP A 363 40.97 4.78 4.15
CA ASP A 363 42.37 4.59 3.72
C ASP A 363 43.39 5.31 4.62
N LYS A 364 42.92 6.26 5.45
CA LYS A 364 43.72 6.98 6.45
C LYS A 364 43.74 6.29 7.82
N GLY A 365 43.05 5.15 7.97
CA GLY A 365 42.95 4.41 9.23
C GLY A 365 41.95 5.00 10.25
N GLU A 366 41.10 5.93 9.84
CA GLU A 366 40.05 6.52 10.67
C GLU A 366 38.69 5.85 10.44
N TRP A 367 37.83 5.89 11.45
CA TRP A 367 36.49 5.29 11.38
C TRP A 367 35.46 6.28 10.86
N ALA A 368 34.96 6.05 9.65
CA ALA A 368 33.81 6.78 9.12
C ALA A 368 32.51 6.14 9.62
N SER A 369 31.81 6.80 10.54
CA SER A 369 30.57 6.31 11.15
C SER A 369 29.34 6.72 10.36
N ARG A 370 28.39 5.80 10.18
CA ARG A 370 27.09 6.08 9.55
C ARG A 370 25.96 5.50 10.40
N THR A 371 25.27 6.37 11.14
CA THR A 371 24.11 6.00 11.96
C THR A 371 22.81 6.18 11.19
N ARG A 372 21.95 5.16 11.24
CA ARG A 372 20.61 5.14 10.65
C ARG A 372 19.62 4.70 11.71
N VAL A 373 18.44 5.31 11.72
CA VAL A 373 17.39 4.98 12.70
C VAL A 373 16.20 4.38 11.99
N ILE A 374 15.64 3.32 12.57
CA ILE A 374 14.46 2.59 12.09
C ILE A 374 13.42 2.63 13.21
N HIS A 375 12.21 3.08 12.89
CA HIS A 375 11.07 2.99 13.79
C HIS A 375 10.24 1.78 13.41
N LEU A 376 9.99 0.89 14.37
CA LEU A 376 9.18 -0.29 14.14
C LEU A 376 8.24 -0.57 15.31
N GLU A 377 7.11 -1.18 15.00
CA GLU A 377 6.14 -1.63 16.00
C GLU A 377 6.49 -3.08 16.36
N PRO A 378 6.98 -3.36 17.57
CA PRO A 378 7.63 -4.64 17.89
C PRO A 378 6.69 -5.85 17.83
N ARG A 379 5.38 -5.61 17.92
CA ARG A 379 4.32 -6.64 17.82
C ARG A 379 3.64 -6.67 16.45
N GLY A 380 4.12 -5.85 15.51
CA GLY A 380 3.56 -5.74 14.16
C GLY A 380 4.23 -6.67 13.16
N GLU A 381 3.79 -6.59 11.91
CA GLU A 381 4.39 -7.32 10.77
C GLU A 381 4.70 -6.37 9.61
N GLY A 382 5.77 -6.62 8.86
CA GLY A 382 6.09 -5.98 7.60
C GLY A 382 7.52 -5.45 7.48
N HIS A 383 7.73 -4.59 6.48
CA HIS A 383 9.03 -3.98 6.17
C HIS A 383 9.11 -2.55 6.72
N PHE A 384 10.20 -2.24 7.41
CA PHE A 384 10.46 -0.98 8.09
C PHE A 384 11.79 -0.38 7.60
N ALA A 385 11.68 0.72 6.86
CA ALA A 385 12.83 1.42 6.30
C ALA A 385 13.42 2.46 7.28
N VAL A 386 14.61 2.96 6.96
CA VAL A 386 15.25 4.06 7.68
C VAL A 386 14.35 5.30 7.68
N VAL A 387 14.21 5.89 8.86
CA VAL A 387 13.46 7.12 9.13
C VAL A 387 14.24 8.33 8.59
N VAL A 388 13.52 9.37 8.17
CA VAL A 388 14.16 10.62 7.75
C VAL A 388 14.91 11.23 8.94
N PRO A 389 16.19 11.64 8.81
CA PRO A 389 17.00 12.11 9.94
C PRO A 389 16.35 13.22 10.79
N GLN A 390 15.54 14.08 10.16
CA GLN A 390 14.82 15.19 10.80
C GLN A 390 13.76 14.76 11.83
N LEU A 391 13.31 13.50 11.78
CA LEU A 391 12.35 12.93 12.72
C LEU A 391 13.02 12.34 13.96
N VAL A 392 14.35 12.17 13.94
CA VAL A 392 15.12 11.65 15.07
C VAL A 392 15.53 12.83 15.95
N LYS A 393 14.92 12.94 17.12
CA LYS A 393 15.25 14.01 18.08
C LYS A 393 16.60 13.77 18.77
N GLU A 394 16.87 12.52 19.12
CA GLU A 394 18.06 12.10 19.85
C GLU A 394 18.34 10.62 19.56
N ASN A 395 19.58 10.30 19.19
CA ASN A 395 19.99 8.91 18.94
C ASN A 395 20.12 8.15 20.27
N PRO A 396 19.71 6.87 20.33
CA PRO A 396 20.00 6.04 21.50
C PRO A 396 21.50 5.88 21.74
N PRO A 397 21.90 5.58 22.98
CA PRO A 397 23.28 5.27 23.30
C PRO A 397 23.72 4.07 22.45
N MET A 398 24.76 4.28 21.67
CA MET A 398 25.25 3.30 20.71
C MET A 398 26.20 2.34 21.42
N LEU A 399 25.89 1.05 21.38
CA LEU A 399 26.75 -0.01 21.86
C LEU A 399 27.45 -0.68 20.68
N LEU A 400 28.75 -0.93 20.82
CA LEU A 400 29.51 -1.66 19.81
C LEU A 400 29.12 -3.15 19.90
N VAL A 401 28.79 -3.74 18.76
CA VAL A 401 28.44 -5.17 18.68
C VAL A 401 29.72 -5.96 18.46
N GLU A 402 30.04 -6.82 19.43
CA GLU A 402 31.15 -7.76 19.32
C GLU A 402 30.71 -8.99 18.51
N THR A 403 30.77 -8.86 17.19
CA THR A 403 30.19 -9.86 16.25
C THR A 403 30.79 -11.27 16.36
N GLN A 404 31.96 -11.39 16.98
CA GLN A 404 32.63 -12.66 17.29
C GLN A 404 31.92 -13.48 18.37
N PHE A 405 31.06 -12.86 19.18
CA PHE A 405 30.31 -13.52 20.26
C PHE A 405 28.82 -13.70 19.94
N LEU A 406 28.39 -13.36 18.72
CA LEU A 406 27.00 -13.54 18.32
C LEU A 406 26.69 -15.02 18.07
N GLU A 407 25.66 -15.52 18.73
CA GLU A 407 25.14 -16.87 18.52
C GLU A 407 24.33 -16.95 17.21
N ARG A 408 24.16 -18.16 16.67
CA ARG A 408 23.21 -18.39 15.57
C ARG A 408 21.78 -18.49 16.12
N ALA A 409 20.82 -17.95 15.38
CA ALA A 409 19.40 -18.09 15.72
C ALA A 409 18.94 -19.54 15.47
N ASP A 410 17.93 -19.99 16.23
CA ASP A 410 17.36 -21.35 16.10
C ASP A 410 16.83 -21.65 14.68
N HIS A 411 16.41 -20.61 13.96
CA HIS A 411 15.91 -20.66 12.58
C HIS A 411 16.92 -20.16 11.54
N ALA A 412 18.21 -20.12 11.88
CA ALA A 412 19.26 -19.75 10.94
C ALA A 412 19.31 -20.70 9.73
N GLU A 413 19.62 -20.15 8.56
CA GLU A 413 19.78 -20.90 7.29
C GLU A 413 21.17 -21.51 7.12
#